data_AF-A0A939SR63-F1
#
_entry.id   AF-A0A939SR63-F1
#
_cell.length_a   1.000
_cell.length_b   1.000
_cell.length_c   1.000
_cell.angle_alpha   90.00
_cell.angle_beta   90.00
_cell.angle_gamma   90.00
#
_symmetry.space_group_name_H-M   'P 1'
#
loop_
_entity.id
_entity.type
_entity.pdbx_description
1 polymer ?
#
loop_
_entity_poly.entity_id
_entity_poly.type
_entity_poly.pdbx_seq_one_letter_code
_entity_poly.pdbx_strand_id
1 'polypeptide(L)' 'MESNDGKTRYETITLKEPVLIQVEQFYAEQAKSSSSLPAMRLLIVLISGILIVKLRKCLLQIFNHCKDYLMSFWLSVF' A
#
# COMPACT_ATOMS: atom_id res chain seq x y z
N MET A 1 -5.46 34.19 -11.45
CA MET A 1 -6.28 32.98 -11.20
C MET A 1 -5.40 31.77 -11.49
N GLU A 2 -4.82 31.14 -10.48
CA GLU A 2 -4.18 29.83 -10.65
C GLU A 2 -4.88 28.86 -9.71
N SER A 3 -5.96 28.27 -10.24
CA SER A 3 -6.64 27.17 -9.59
C SER A 3 -5.83 25.92 -9.90
N ASN A 4 -4.89 25.59 -9.02
CA ASN A 4 -4.20 24.30 -9.05
C ASN A 4 -5.25 23.24 -8.69
N ASP A 5 -5.82 22.61 -9.74
CA ASP A 5 -6.73 21.46 -9.68
C ASP A 5 -6.26 20.55 -8.53
N GLY A 6 -7.05 20.42 -7.46
CA GLY A 6 -6.68 19.93 -6.12
C GLY A 6 -6.15 18.48 -5.99
N LYS A 7 -5.47 17.96 -7.01
CA LYS A 7 -4.69 16.73 -6.98
C LYS A 7 -3.35 16.97 -6.29
N THR A 8 -3.31 16.67 -5.00
CA THR A 8 -2.04 16.38 -4.32
C THR A 8 -1.33 15.27 -5.10
N ARG A 9 -0.21 15.59 -5.77
CA ARG A 9 0.72 14.59 -6.31
C ARG A 9 1.73 14.27 -5.22
N TYR A 10 1.88 13.00 -4.90
CA TYR A 10 2.92 12.53 -4.00
C TYR A 10 4.14 12.17 -4.84
N GLU A 11 5.21 12.96 -4.70
CA GLU A 11 6.50 12.68 -5.33
C GLU A 11 7.28 11.60 -4.58
N THR A 12 6.98 11.39 -3.30
CA THR A 12 7.57 10.37 -2.45
C THR A 12 6.51 9.82 -1.49
N ILE A 13 6.60 8.53 -1.19
CA ILE A 13 5.75 7.85 -0.22
C ILE A 13 6.67 7.17 0.78
N THR A 14 6.55 7.56 2.04
CA THR A 14 7.22 6.87 3.15
C THR A 14 6.41 5.65 3.51
N LEU A 15 6.99 4.46 3.35
CA LEU A 15 6.43 3.21 3.83
C LEU A 15 7.03 2.90 5.20
N LYS A 16 6.21 2.37 6.10
CA LYS A 16 6.64 1.87 7.41
C LYS A 16 6.53 0.36 7.46
N GLU A 17 7.23 -0.25 8.40
CA GLU A 17 7.04 -1.67 8.71
C GLU A 17 5.58 -1.89 9.17
N PRO A 18 4.89 -2.91 8.63
CA PRO A 18 3.55 -3.24 9.06
C PRO A 18 3.54 -3.80 10.48
N VAL A 19 2.63 -3.31 11.32
CA VAL A 19 2.39 -3.89 12.65
C VAL A 19 1.43 -5.08 12.58
N LEU A 20 1.40 -5.92 13.62
CA LEU A 20 0.62 -7.16 13.66
C LEU A 20 -0.84 -6.98 13.18
N ILE A 21 -1.55 -5.99 13.71
CA ILE A 21 -2.96 -5.74 13.33
C ILE A 21 -3.14 -5.41 11.84
N GLN A 22 -2.15 -4.78 11.20
CA GLN A 22 -2.21 -4.46 9.77
C GLN A 22 -1.97 -5.71 8.91
N VAL A 23 -1.12 -6.62 9.38
CA VAL A 23 -0.91 -7.93 8.76
C VAL A 23 -2.18 -8.79 8.87
N GLU A 24 -2.83 -8.79 10.02
CA GLU A 24 -4.12 -9.48 10.21
C GLU A 24 -5.20 -8.91 9.29
N GLN A 25 -5.29 -7.60 9.16
CA GLN A 25 -6.20 -6.93 8.23
C GLN A 25 -5.91 -7.28 6.77
N PHE A 26 -4.63 -7.37 6.39
CA PHE A 26 -4.23 -7.84 5.06
C PHE A 26 -4.77 -9.25 4.81
N TYR A 27 -4.57 -10.19 5.74
CA TYR A 27 -5.03 -11.57 5.58
C TYR A 27 -6.55 -11.69 5.56
N ALA A 28 -7.24 -10.94 6.41
CA ALA A 28 -8.70 -10.88 6.41
C ALA A 28 -9.24 -10.35 5.06
N GLU A 29 -8.57 -9.38 4.44
CA GLU A 29 -8.94 -8.87 3.12
C GLU A 29 -8.56 -9.85 1.99
N GLN A 30 -7.41 -10.50 2.10
CA GLN A 30 -6.96 -11.51 1.13
C GLN A 30 -7.92 -12.70 1.09
N ALA A 31 -8.50 -13.10 2.21
CA ALA A 31 -9.48 -14.18 2.27
C ALA A 31 -10.78 -13.87 1.49
N LYS A 32 -11.08 -12.60 1.20
CA LYS A 32 -12.31 -12.17 0.50
C LYS A 32 -12.20 -12.24 -1.02
N SER A 33 -10.98 -12.38 -1.58
CA SER A 33 -10.76 -12.32 -3.02
C SER A 33 -9.69 -13.32 -3.47
N SER A 34 -9.89 -13.91 -4.65
CA SER A 34 -8.85 -14.69 -5.33
C SER A 34 -7.67 -13.85 -5.82
N SER A 35 -7.85 -12.53 -5.91
CA SER A 35 -6.79 -11.59 -6.22
C SER A 35 -6.14 -11.06 -4.95
N SER A 36 -4.82 -10.93 -4.93
CA SER A 36 -4.08 -10.25 -3.85
C SER A 36 -4.09 -8.73 -3.96
N LEU A 37 -4.60 -8.18 -5.07
CA LEU A 37 -4.62 -6.74 -5.31
C LEU A 37 -5.41 -5.95 -4.25
N PRO A 38 -6.62 -6.36 -3.82
CA PRO A 38 -7.38 -5.61 -2.80
C PRO A 38 -6.65 -5.58 -1.45
N ALA A 39 -6.14 -6.72 -1.01
CA ALA A 39 -5.39 -6.85 0.25
C ALA A 39 -4.11 -6.02 0.23
N MET A 40 -3.35 -6.08 -0.87
CA MET A 40 -2.13 -5.26 -1.01
C MET A 40 -2.44 -3.76 -1.04
N ARG A 41 -3.52 -3.33 -1.71
CA ARG A 41 -3.96 -1.94 -1.68
C ARG A 41 -4.29 -1.47 -0.28
N LEU A 42 -4.99 -2.30 0.50
CA LEU A 42 -5.29 -2.03 1.90
C LEU A 42 -4.00 -1.86 2.70
N LEU A 43 -3.07 -2.80 2.58
CA LEU A 43 -1.81 -2.76 3.32
C LEU A 43 -0.98 -1.51 2.99
N ILE A 44 -0.90 -1.11 1.73
CA ILE A 44 -0.23 0.13 1.29
C ILE A 44 -0.83 1.36 1.99
N VAL A 45 -2.17 1.45 2.05
CA VAL A 45 -2.86 2.54 2.74
C VAL A 45 -2.51 2.56 4.23
N LEU A 46 -2.50 1.38 4.87
CA LEU A 46 -2.21 1.24 6.29
C LEU A 46 -0.77 1.65 6.65
N ILE A 47 0.21 1.22 5.86
CA ILE A 47 1.63 1.48 6.16
C ILE A 47 2.14 2.84 5.66
N SER A 48 1.47 3.45 4.67
CA SER A 48 1.81 4.79 4.17
C SER A 48 1.03 5.92 4.86
N GLY A 49 -0.13 5.62 5.44
CA GLY A 49 -1.06 6.63 5.95
C GLY A 49 -1.73 7.48 4.84
N ILE A 50 -1.59 7.10 3.57
CA ILE A 50 -2.15 7.84 2.43
C ILE A 50 -3.52 7.25 2.05
N LEU A 51 -4.54 8.11 1.97
CA LEU A 51 -5.89 7.75 1.52
C LEU A 51 -5.89 7.19 0.08
N ILE A 52 -6.59 6.08 -0.11
CA ILE A 52 -6.65 5.31 -1.37
C ILE A 52 -7.09 6.12 -2.59
N VAL A 53 -7.90 7.17 -2.36
CA VAL A 53 -8.42 8.07 -3.40
C VAL A 53 -7.29 8.81 -4.13
N LYS A 54 -6.15 9.00 -3.46
CA LYS A 54 -4.97 9.69 -3.99
C LYS A 54 -3.94 8.77 -4.65
N LEU A 55 -4.06 7.45 -4.47
CA LEU A 55 -3.13 6.45 -5.03
C LEU A 55 -3.46 6.04 -6.48
N ARG A 56 -4.53 6.58 -7.07
CA ARG A 56 -5.14 6.08 -8.31
C ARG A 56 -4.21 6.00 -9.53
N LYS A 57 -3.10 6.77 -9.57
CA LYS A 57 -2.09 6.75 -10.65
C LYS A 57 -0.77 6.07 -10.29
N CYS A 58 -0.55 5.70 -9.03
CA CYS A 58 0.74 5.20 -8.54
C CYS A 58 0.69 3.70 -8.17
N LEU A 59 -0.41 3.04 -8.50
CA LEU A 59 -0.79 1.74 -7.96
C LEU A 59 0.08 0.56 -8.38
N LEU A 60 0.68 0.54 -9.58
CA LEU A 60 1.43 -0.64 -10.03
C LEU A 60 2.89 -0.64 -9.56
N GLN A 61 3.57 0.50 -9.65
CA GLN A 61 4.97 0.62 -9.22
C GLN A 61 5.10 0.59 -7.69
N ILE A 62 4.19 1.25 -6.95
CA ILE A 62 4.13 1.12 -5.50
C ILE A 62 3.80 -0.32 -5.11
N PHE A 63 2.89 -0.97 -5.82
CA PHE A 63 2.54 -2.37 -5.53
C PHE A 63 3.76 -3.27 -5.66
N ASN A 64 4.54 -3.16 -6.73
CA ASN A 64 5.75 -3.95 -6.89
C ASN A 64 6.77 -3.66 -5.78
N HIS A 65 7.03 -2.39 -5.46
CA HIS A 65 7.95 -2.03 -4.38
C HIS A 65 7.49 -2.51 -2.99
N CYS A 66 6.19 -2.40 -2.68
CA CYS A 66 5.64 -2.87 -1.41
C CYS A 66 5.68 -4.39 -1.34
N LYS A 67 5.36 -5.07 -2.44
CA LYS A 67 5.49 -6.52 -2.55
C LYS A 67 6.94 -6.94 -2.32
N ASP A 68 7.91 -6.30 -2.95
CA ASP A 68 9.33 -6.63 -2.80
C ASP A 68 9.83 -6.35 -1.37
N TYR A 69 9.42 -5.23 -0.77
CA TYR A 69 9.74 -4.91 0.63
C TYR A 69 9.17 -5.96 1.59
N LEU A 70 7.89 -6.33 1.42
CA LEU A 70 7.25 -7.36 2.24
C LEU A 70 7.90 -8.72 2.01
N MET A 71 8.10 -9.16 0.77
CA MET A 71 8.78 -10.44 0.51
C MET A 71 10.19 -10.47 1.11
N SER A 72 10.93 -9.36 1.08
CA SER A 72 12.26 -9.26 1.68
C SER A 72 12.21 -9.34 3.20
N PHE A 73 11.23 -8.70 3.85
CA PHE A 73 11.02 -8.82 5.30
C PHE A 73 10.72 -10.26 5.70
N TRP A 74 9.86 -10.94 4.93
CA TRP A 74 9.44 -12.31 5.22
C TRP A 74 10.58 -13.30 5.02
N LEU A 75 11.44 -13.08 4.02
CA LEU A 75 12.65 -13.87 3.80
C LEU A 75 13.75 -13.61 4.85
N SER A 76 13.72 -12.47 5.54
CA SER A 76 14.73 -12.12 6.55
C SER A 76 14.38 -12.61 7.95
N VAL A 77 13.11 -12.98 8.19
CA VAL A 77 12.60 -13.41 9.49
C VAL A 77 12.48 -14.95 9.58
N PHE A 78 12.78 -15.66 8.49
CA PHE A 78 12.91 -17.12 8.40
C PHE A 78 14.30 -17.52 7.92
#